data_AF-A0A9W9YGR1-F1
#
_entry.id   AF-A0A9W9YGR1-F1
#
_cell.length_a   1.000
_cell.length_b   1.000
_cell.length_c   1.000
_cell.angle_alpha   90.00
_cell.angle_beta   90.00
_cell.angle_gamma   90.00
#
_symmetry.space_group_name_H-M   'P 1'
#
loop_
_entity.id
_entity.type
_entity.pdbx_description
1 polymer ?
#
loop_
_entity_poly.entity_id
_entity_poly.type
_entity_poly.pdbx_seq_one_letter_code
_entity_poly.pdbx_strand_id
1 'polypeptide(L)'
;MVLCTTLSSFLIILQSYLICTVVTSQPREGRNIFPRSPDNRRGLDLKLLANRAYQKTLHQPLYYAKQNYWLRKRYGNLWRKKPIGSVPLRSYYTPTLAREYNLLRNAESRSLLTPAASFWNNVDEDTKFVEEKIQEYYDQRLNKNKNKWMFKPVQGSTQHLKEIFVGRCWDFVTNRGKYLVNPTKVDCEKLWKAFLNSFSFKGPCDVTFEDYTPFFNMYDEKPLNDRVLFWSGTRELTHAYSNLYERFTTLEDTLAGFLMNGVRWCGSKKQPGIDFKACPYECSKQKYFWGQAAAKLAKRARGVVHVMLNGTRQHFVDRQIFPSFMDDSYLAENQLSSLPVHEVKEFRILVSHSLHHKSLERCDSLTVLELQNRAKARGLKATCFDNPYFIRHLLCLDNPGDSLCLFKVTDQDALL
;
A
#
# COMPACT_ATOMS: atom_id res chain seq x y z
N MET A 1 -20.29 61.41 8.27
CA MET A 1 -21.05 62.33 9.15
C MET A 1 -21.64 61.47 10.27
N VAL A 2 -21.31 61.86 11.50
CA VAL A 2 -21.73 61.40 12.86
C VAL A 2 -23.16 60.77 12.87
N LEU A 3 -23.51 59.68 13.59
CA LEU A 3 -23.49 59.48 15.05
C LEU A 3 -23.67 58.00 15.47
N CYS A 4 -22.96 57.61 16.52
CA CYS A 4 -23.36 56.54 17.45
C CYS A 4 -24.50 57.02 18.36
N THR A 5 -25.45 56.13 18.67
CA THR A 5 -26.12 56.10 19.99
C THR A 5 -26.35 54.65 20.41
N THR A 6 -26.10 54.38 21.69
CA THR A 6 -26.26 53.12 22.40
C THR A 6 -27.65 53.06 23.05
N LEU A 7 -28.28 51.88 23.12
CA LEU A 7 -29.14 51.51 24.26
C LEU A 7 -29.47 49.99 24.29
N SER A 8 -29.52 49.52 25.53
CA SER A 8 -29.54 48.17 26.09
C SER A 8 -30.77 47.28 25.83
N SER A 9 -30.50 45.96 25.83
CA SER A 9 -31.24 44.86 26.49
C SER A 9 -32.34 44.05 25.77
N PHE A 10 -32.26 42.74 26.04
CA PHE A 10 -33.25 41.63 25.96
C PHE A 10 -33.46 40.83 24.65
N LEU A 11 -32.87 39.63 24.66
CA LEU A 11 -33.43 38.28 24.44
C LEU A 11 -34.30 37.94 23.19
N ILE A 12 -33.72 36.99 22.42
CA ILE A 12 -34.29 35.86 21.63
C ILE A 12 -35.17 36.17 20.40
N ILE A 13 -34.74 35.65 19.24
CA ILE A 13 -35.47 34.76 18.28
C ILE A 13 -35.05 35.06 16.81
N LEU A 14 -34.52 34.01 16.14
CA LEU A 14 -34.47 33.73 14.69
C LEU A 14 -33.72 34.70 13.71
N GLN A 15 -32.54 34.28 13.25
CA GLN A 15 -32.02 34.57 11.90
C GLN A 15 -31.82 33.20 11.22
N SER A 16 -32.58 32.76 10.22
CA SER A 16 -32.82 33.32 8.87
C SER A 16 -31.51 33.55 8.11
N TYR A 17 -31.10 32.51 7.38
CA TYR A 17 -30.00 32.51 6.42
C TYR A 17 -30.24 33.53 5.30
N LEU A 18 -29.37 34.54 5.18
CA LEU A 18 -29.22 35.32 3.96
C LEU A 18 -28.14 34.67 3.08
N ILE A 19 -28.55 34.18 1.92
CA ILE A 19 -27.69 33.68 0.85
C ILE A 19 -27.31 34.87 -0.03
N CYS A 20 -26.04 35.26 -0.04
CA CYS A 20 -25.50 36.17 -1.04
C CYS A 20 -24.94 35.38 -2.22
N THR A 21 -25.68 35.35 -3.32
CA THR A 21 -25.22 34.90 -4.64
C THR A 21 -24.38 35.98 -5.31
N VAL A 22 -23.11 35.68 -5.60
CA VAL A 22 -22.31 36.44 -6.57
C VAL A 22 -22.56 35.85 -7.95
N VAL A 23 -23.15 36.66 -8.83
CA VAL A 23 -23.32 36.37 -10.25
C VAL A 23 -22.05 36.80 -10.97
N THR A 24 -21.31 35.84 -11.53
CA THR A 24 -20.35 36.11 -12.61
C THR A 24 -20.64 35.20 -13.80
N SER A 25 -20.72 35.84 -14.96
CA SER A 25 -21.18 35.32 -16.25
C SER A 25 -20.17 34.35 -16.87
N GLN A 26 -20.65 33.17 -17.28
CA GLN A 26 -19.93 32.26 -18.18
C GLN A 26 -20.35 32.50 -19.65
N PRO A 27 -19.42 32.50 -20.62
CA PRO A 27 -19.77 32.35 -22.03
C PRO A 27 -20.10 30.89 -22.37
N ARG A 28 -21.01 30.73 -23.32
CA ARG A 28 -21.59 29.48 -23.84
C ARG A 28 -20.53 28.58 -24.49
N GLU A 29 -20.55 27.29 -24.15
CA GLU A 29 -20.01 26.21 -24.99
C GLU A 29 -21.05 25.08 -25.15
N GLY A 30 -21.09 24.54 -26.37
CA GLY A 30 -22.24 23.87 -26.97
C GLY A 30 -22.62 22.51 -26.42
N ARG A 31 -23.92 22.21 -26.57
CA ARG A 31 -24.50 20.87 -26.38
C ARG A 31 -23.96 19.93 -27.45
N ASN A 32 -23.24 18.89 -27.05
CA ASN A 32 -23.12 17.67 -27.85
C ASN A 32 -23.98 16.57 -27.21
N ILE A 33 -25.10 16.32 -27.87
CA ILE A 33 -26.02 15.21 -27.64
C ILE A 33 -25.36 13.97 -28.24
N PHE A 34 -25.15 12.92 -27.44
CA PHE A 34 -24.82 11.56 -27.94
C PHE A 34 -25.93 10.59 -27.54
N PRO A 35 -26.18 9.53 -28.35
CA PRO A 35 -27.44 8.79 -28.34
C PRO A 35 -27.59 7.93 -27.08
N ARG A 36 -28.83 7.88 -26.56
CA ARG A 36 -29.25 6.85 -25.60
C ARG A 36 -29.36 5.52 -26.34
N SER A 37 -28.60 4.52 -25.90
CA SER A 37 -28.93 3.11 -26.16
C SER A 37 -29.83 2.60 -25.02
N PRO A 38 -30.97 1.93 -25.33
CA PRO A 38 -31.89 1.43 -24.33
C PRO A 38 -31.58 -0.04 -24.00
N ASP A 39 -30.73 -0.29 -23.01
CA ASP A 39 -30.96 -1.41 -22.09
C ASP A 39 -30.12 -1.26 -20.83
N ASN A 40 -30.75 -0.84 -19.74
CA ASN A 40 -30.11 -0.71 -18.44
C ASN A 40 -30.98 -1.40 -17.38
N ARG A 41 -31.06 -2.74 -17.46
CA ARG A 41 -31.59 -3.57 -16.38
C ARG A 41 -30.48 -3.97 -15.41
N ARG A 42 -29.93 -2.97 -14.71
CA ARG A 42 -29.28 -3.04 -13.37
C ARG A 42 -28.65 -1.69 -13.12
N GLY A 43 -29.37 -0.83 -12.41
CA GLY A 43 -28.92 0.51 -12.03
C GLY A 43 -27.70 0.50 -11.12
N LEU A 44 -26.51 0.28 -11.69
CA LEU A 44 -25.24 0.68 -11.11
C LEU A 44 -24.84 2.01 -11.75
N ASP A 45 -24.93 3.09 -10.97
CA ASP A 45 -24.42 4.38 -11.40
C ASP A 45 -22.88 4.40 -11.32
N LEU A 46 -22.25 4.04 -12.44
CA LEU A 46 -20.80 4.06 -12.65
C LEU A 46 -20.19 5.44 -12.35
N LYS A 47 -20.95 6.54 -12.47
CA LYS A 47 -20.45 7.89 -12.14
C LYS A 47 -20.29 8.08 -10.63
N LEU A 48 -21.18 7.50 -9.83
CA LEU A 48 -21.09 7.57 -8.37
C LEU A 48 -19.89 6.74 -7.85
N LEU A 49 -19.63 5.59 -8.48
CA LEU A 49 -18.49 4.73 -8.18
C LEU A 49 -17.16 5.38 -8.56
N ALA A 50 -17.07 5.97 -9.76
CA ALA A 50 -15.90 6.69 -10.22
C ALA A 50 -15.61 7.91 -9.32
N ASN A 51 -16.64 8.66 -8.92
CA ASN A 51 -16.48 9.82 -8.05
C ASN A 51 -16.02 9.44 -6.63
N ARG A 52 -16.49 8.32 -6.05
CA ARG A 52 -16.01 7.86 -4.73
C ARG A 52 -14.56 7.37 -4.77
N ALA A 53 -14.16 6.69 -5.84
CA ALA A 53 -12.77 6.27 -6.03
C ALA A 53 -11.83 7.47 -6.24
N TYR A 54 -12.29 8.48 -6.97
CA TYR A 54 -11.56 9.73 -7.25
C TYR A 54 -11.43 10.65 -6.02
N GLN A 55 -12.49 10.79 -5.22
CA GLN A 55 -12.47 11.60 -3.98
C GLN A 55 -11.54 11.00 -2.91
N LYS A 56 -11.49 9.65 -2.79
CA LYS A 56 -10.57 8.99 -1.85
C LYS A 56 -9.10 9.09 -2.24
N THR A 57 -8.79 9.27 -3.53
CA THR A 57 -7.42 9.46 -4.01
C THR A 57 -6.93 10.90 -3.83
N LEU A 58 -7.83 11.90 -3.82
CA LEU A 58 -7.49 13.32 -3.62
C LEU A 58 -7.26 13.72 -2.15
N HIS A 59 -7.88 13.04 -1.19
CA HIS A 59 -7.73 13.36 0.25
C HIS A 59 -6.53 12.69 0.93
N GLN A 60 -5.72 11.93 0.18
CA GLN A 60 -4.38 11.57 0.63
C GLN A 60 -3.41 12.63 0.11
N PRO A 61 -2.72 13.40 0.97
CA PRO A 61 -1.57 14.17 0.51
C PRO A 61 -0.64 13.19 -0.19
N LEU A 62 -0.34 13.47 -1.48
CA LEU A 62 0.65 12.74 -2.26
C LEU A 62 2.06 12.98 -1.67
N TYR A 63 2.30 12.43 -0.48
CA TYR A 63 3.63 12.17 0.06
C TYR A 63 4.34 11.04 -0.73
N TYR A 64 3.67 10.54 -1.78
CA TYR A 64 4.09 9.51 -2.73
C TYR A 64 5.13 9.98 -3.77
N ALA A 65 5.51 11.27 -3.77
CA ALA A 65 6.52 11.77 -4.71
C ALA A 65 7.98 11.59 -4.24
N LYS A 66 8.25 11.40 -2.93
CA LYS A 66 9.64 11.38 -2.42
C LYS A 66 10.21 9.98 -2.16
N GLN A 67 9.40 8.97 -1.90
CA GLN A 67 9.91 7.60 -1.68
C GLN A 67 10.00 6.76 -2.97
N ASN A 68 9.24 7.12 -4.02
CA ASN A 68 9.29 6.49 -5.34
C ASN A 68 9.70 7.47 -6.46
N TYR A 69 10.71 8.31 -6.21
CA TYR A 69 11.34 9.16 -7.24
C TYR A 69 11.75 8.35 -8.49
N TRP A 70 11.97 7.04 -8.34
CA TRP A 70 12.59 6.18 -9.35
C TRP A 70 11.61 5.53 -10.33
N LEU A 71 10.40 5.14 -9.90
CA LEU A 71 9.35 4.69 -10.83
C LEU A 71 8.98 5.82 -11.80
N ARG A 72 8.88 7.05 -11.28
CA ARG A 72 8.65 8.26 -12.11
C ARG A 72 9.76 8.51 -13.13
N LYS A 73 11.03 8.22 -12.82
CA LYS A 73 12.19 8.45 -13.70
C LYS A 73 12.25 7.44 -14.86
N ARG A 74 11.83 6.19 -14.65
CA ARG A 74 11.77 5.17 -15.72
C ARG A 74 10.65 5.47 -16.71
N TYR A 75 9.46 5.86 -16.22
CA TYR A 75 8.34 6.22 -17.10
C TYR A 75 8.53 7.59 -17.76
N GLY A 76 9.06 8.61 -17.06
CA GLY A 76 9.31 9.94 -17.64
C GLY A 76 10.33 9.94 -18.80
N ASN A 77 11.26 8.99 -18.83
CA ASN A 77 12.24 8.86 -19.92
C ASN A 77 11.70 8.14 -21.16
N LEU A 78 10.66 7.31 -21.02
CA LEU A 78 9.92 6.71 -22.14
C LEU A 78 9.01 7.74 -22.82
N TRP A 79 8.33 8.58 -22.03
CA TRP A 79 7.46 9.65 -22.55
C TRP A 79 8.21 10.77 -23.28
N ARG A 80 9.50 11.00 -23.00
CA ARG A 80 10.33 12.00 -23.73
C ARG A 80 10.91 11.50 -25.06
N LYS A 81 10.96 10.19 -25.30
CA LYS A 81 11.63 9.62 -26.48
C LYS A 81 10.71 9.34 -27.67
N LYS A 82 9.38 9.43 -27.50
CA LYS A 82 8.41 9.44 -28.61
C LYS A 82 7.27 10.39 -28.27
N PRO A 83 7.31 11.67 -28.73
CA PRO A 83 6.12 12.50 -28.69
C PRO A 83 5.13 11.88 -29.66
N ILE A 84 3.99 11.37 -29.16
CA ILE A 84 2.84 11.09 -30.01
C ILE A 84 2.30 12.45 -30.42
N GLY A 85 2.81 12.94 -31.56
CA GLY A 85 2.12 13.96 -32.33
C GLY A 85 0.74 13.44 -32.69
N SER A 86 -0.24 14.32 -32.53
CA SER A 86 -1.61 14.20 -33.02
C SER A 86 -1.71 13.48 -34.36
N VAL A 87 -2.30 12.27 -34.38
CA VAL A 87 -2.78 11.64 -35.62
C VAL A 87 -4.31 11.72 -35.59
N PRO A 88 -4.95 12.40 -36.55
CA PRO A 88 -6.40 12.54 -36.56
C PRO A 88 -7.08 11.22 -36.95
N LEU A 89 -8.22 10.95 -36.33
CA LEU A 89 -9.19 9.96 -36.79
C LEU A 89 -9.66 10.32 -38.21
N ARG A 90 -9.29 9.52 -39.21
CA ARG A 90 -10.08 9.39 -40.43
C ARG A 90 -9.98 8.00 -41.04
N SER A 91 -11.15 7.55 -41.45
CA SER A 91 -11.51 6.32 -42.17
C SER A 91 -10.43 5.75 -43.09
N TYR A 92 -10.26 4.43 -43.10
CA TYR A 92 -10.75 3.58 -44.18
C TYR A 92 -10.64 2.10 -43.77
N TYR A 93 -11.80 1.46 -43.69
CA TYR A 93 -11.99 0.03 -43.87
C TYR A 93 -11.89 -0.25 -45.37
N THR A 94 -11.06 -1.19 -45.79
CA THR A 94 -11.28 -2.03 -46.99
C THR A 94 -10.50 -3.34 -46.82
N PRO A 95 -11.17 -4.51 -46.83
CA PRO A 95 -10.51 -5.81 -46.76
C PRO A 95 -10.28 -6.35 -48.17
N THR A 96 -9.04 -6.55 -48.61
CA THR A 96 -8.79 -7.41 -49.77
C THR A 96 -7.38 -8.00 -49.80
N LEU A 97 -7.39 -9.31 -50.10
CA LEU A 97 -6.38 -10.12 -50.79
C LEU A 97 -5.22 -10.70 -49.97
N ALA A 98 -5.43 -11.98 -49.64
CA ALA A 98 -4.40 -12.97 -49.38
C ALA A 98 -3.33 -12.96 -50.49
N ARG A 99 -2.07 -13.03 -50.08
CA ARG A 99 -0.96 -13.43 -50.94
C ARG A 99 -0.04 -14.35 -50.14
N GLU A 100 -0.15 -15.64 -50.44
CA GLU A 100 0.85 -16.64 -50.09
C GLU A 100 2.21 -16.21 -50.63
N TYR A 101 3.25 -16.32 -49.80
CA TYR A 101 4.62 -16.43 -50.27
C TYR A 101 5.30 -17.60 -49.55
N ASN A 102 5.32 -18.74 -50.25
CA ASN A 102 6.27 -19.81 -50.01
C ASN A 102 7.68 -19.33 -50.40
N LEU A 103 8.63 -19.38 -49.45
CA LEU A 103 10.06 -19.27 -49.74
C LEU A 103 10.84 -20.32 -48.93
N LEU A 104 10.85 -21.55 -49.45
CA LEU A 104 11.92 -22.52 -49.23
C LEU A 104 12.94 -22.38 -50.37
N ARG A 105 14.06 -21.72 -50.09
CA ARG A 105 15.43 -22.00 -50.58
C ARG A 105 16.28 -20.74 -50.37
N ASN A 106 17.14 -20.78 -49.35
CA ASN A 106 18.49 -20.26 -49.44
C ASN A 106 19.35 -21.07 -48.47
N ALA A 107 20.12 -21.98 -49.05
CA ALA A 107 21.09 -22.82 -48.38
C ALA A 107 22.40 -22.04 -48.26
N GLU A 108 22.43 -21.01 -47.42
CA GLU A 108 23.67 -20.31 -47.04
C GLU A 108 23.61 -19.58 -45.70
N SER A 109 22.57 -19.82 -44.87
CA SER A 109 22.47 -19.33 -43.49
C SER A 109 22.72 -20.41 -42.44
N ARG A 110 23.39 -21.51 -42.81
CA ARG A 110 23.61 -22.70 -41.94
C ARG A 110 24.88 -22.64 -41.07
N SER A 111 25.52 -21.49 -40.89
CA SER A 111 26.73 -21.35 -40.06
C SER A 111 26.67 -20.32 -38.94
N LEU A 112 25.50 -19.74 -38.61
CA LEU A 112 25.34 -18.83 -37.46
C LEU A 112 24.17 -19.19 -36.53
N LEU A 113 23.77 -20.47 -36.53
CA LEU A 113 22.97 -21.04 -35.45
C LEU A 113 23.93 -21.80 -34.52
N THR A 114 24.53 -21.07 -33.58
CA THR A 114 25.01 -21.70 -32.34
C THR A 114 23.80 -22.35 -31.65
N PRO A 115 23.95 -23.55 -31.07
CA PRO A 115 22.82 -24.20 -30.43
C PRO A 115 22.41 -23.36 -29.20
N ALA A 116 21.23 -22.77 -29.24
CA ALA A 116 20.53 -22.27 -28.06
C ALA A 116 20.01 -23.46 -27.24
N ALA A 117 20.94 -24.31 -26.79
CA ALA A 117 20.68 -25.54 -26.07
C ALA A 117 21.76 -25.75 -24.99
N SER A 118 21.83 -24.81 -24.04
CA SER A 118 22.41 -25.02 -22.70
C SER A 118 21.99 -23.90 -21.74
N PHE A 119 20.70 -23.71 -21.54
CA PHE A 119 20.21 -23.08 -20.31
C PHE A 119 19.43 -24.12 -19.53
N TRP A 120 20.16 -25.12 -19.04
CA TRP A 120 19.75 -25.82 -17.84
C TRP A 120 19.78 -24.77 -16.72
N ASN A 121 18.66 -24.09 -16.47
CA ASN A 121 18.47 -23.33 -15.23
C ASN A 121 18.60 -24.36 -14.10
N ASN A 122 19.77 -24.43 -13.49
CA ASN A 122 19.99 -25.33 -12.38
C ASN A 122 19.27 -24.71 -11.17
N VAL A 123 18.01 -25.10 -10.97
CA VAL A 123 17.12 -24.54 -9.93
C VAL A 123 17.78 -24.60 -8.56
N ASP A 124 18.59 -25.62 -8.33
CA ASP A 124 19.34 -25.81 -7.09
C ASP A 124 20.50 -24.79 -6.93
N GLU A 125 21.24 -24.49 -8.01
CA GLU A 125 22.28 -23.44 -7.99
C GLU A 125 21.66 -22.05 -7.80
N ASP A 126 20.53 -21.80 -8.45
CA ASP A 126 19.77 -20.55 -8.27
C ASP A 126 19.29 -20.39 -6.82
N THR A 127 18.78 -21.46 -6.22
CA THR A 127 18.30 -21.44 -4.82
C THR A 127 19.45 -21.20 -3.85
N LYS A 128 20.58 -21.89 -4.04
CA LYS A 128 21.78 -21.70 -3.20
C LYS A 128 22.34 -20.29 -3.31
N PHE A 129 22.37 -19.71 -4.52
CA PHE A 129 22.78 -18.33 -4.72
C PHE A 129 21.87 -17.35 -3.95
N VAL A 130 20.55 -17.55 -3.99
CA VAL A 130 19.62 -16.71 -3.23
C VAL A 130 19.84 -16.88 -1.72
N GLU A 131 20.03 -18.12 -1.24
CA GLU A 131 20.31 -18.43 0.16
C GLU A 131 21.56 -17.72 0.66
N GLU A 132 22.68 -17.81 -0.06
CA GLU A 132 23.94 -17.13 0.27
C GLU A 132 23.75 -15.61 0.34
N LYS A 133 22.96 -15.02 -0.56
CA LYS A 133 22.67 -13.57 -0.54
C LYS A 133 21.75 -13.14 0.58
N ILE A 134 20.83 -14.00 1.01
CA ILE A 134 20.00 -13.78 2.21
C ILE A 134 20.87 -13.86 3.47
N GLN A 135 21.79 -14.82 3.54
CA GLN A 135 22.72 -14.93 4.66
C GLN A 135 23.64 -13.71 4.75
N GLU A 136 24.20 -13.27 3.62
CA GLU A 136 24.99 -12.05 3.52
C GLU A 136 24.21 -10.83 4.05
N TYR A 137 22.91 -10.73 3.72
CA TYR A 137 22.04 -9.67 4.24
C TYR A 137 21.95 -9.69 5.78
N TYR A 138 21.74 -10.86 6.39
CA TYR A 138 21.66 -10.99 7.85
C TYR A 138 23.01 -10.71 8.52
N ASP A 139 24.12 -11.19 7.95
CA ASP A 139 25.47 -10.95 8.46
C ASP A 139 25.80 -9.46 8.47
N GLN A 140 25.49 -8.75 7.36
CA GLN A 140 25.64 -7.30 7.27
C GLN A 140 24.80 -6.56 8.32
N ARG A 141 23.60 -7.08 8.63
CA ARG A 141 22.69 -6.48 9.61
C ARG A 141 23.18 -6.65 11.05
N LEU A 142 23.82 -7.78 11.36
CA LEU A 142 24.39 -8.08 12.69
C LEU A 142 25.75 -7.41 12.93
N ASN A 143 26.51 -7.13 11.87
CA ASN A 143 27.85 -6.58 11.99
C ASN A 143 27.84 -5.12 12.51
N LYS A 144 28.53 -4.87 13.63
CA LYS A 144 28.61 -3.56 14.32
C LYS A 144 29.36 -2.48 13.51
N ASN A 145 30.11 -2.86 12.46
CA ASN A 145 30.75 -1.92 11.54
C ASN A 145 29.73 -1.35 10.52
N LYS A 146 28.78 -0.59 11.08
CA LYS A 146 27.88 0.41 10.49
C LYS A 146 27.70 0.34 8.97
N ASN A 147 26.59 -0.28 8.56
CA ASN A 147 25.82 -0.04 7.33
C ASN A 147 26.15 1.30 6.64
N LYS A 148 27.19 1.31 5.78
CA LYS A 148 27.64 2.46 5.00
C LYS A 148 26.61 2.88 3.94
N TRP A 149 25.69 1.96 3.62
CA TRP A 149 24.75 2.02 2.50
C TRP A 149 23.33 2.43 2.90
N MET A 150 22.98 2.40 4.19
CA MET A 150 21.68 2.94 4.62
C MET A 150 21.79 4.46 4.67
N PHE A 151 21.16 5.14 3.71
CA PHE A 151 20.82 6.55 3.88
C PHE A 151 20.03 6.69 5.20
N LYS A 152 20.60 7.41 6.17
CA LYS A 152 19.97 7.68 7.47
C LYS A 152 19.39 9.08 7.45
N PRO A 153 18.15 9.28 6.98
CA PRO A 153 17.54 10.61 7.01
C PRO A 153 17.43 11.08 8.45
N VAL A 154 18.06 12.22 8.75
CA VAL A 154 18.09 12.84 10.09
C VAL A 154 16.95 13.85 10.23
N GLN A 155 15.78 13.58 9.65
CA GLN A 155 14.65 14.50 9.79
C GLN A 155 14.08 14.38 11.22
N GLY A 156 13.74 15.50 11.86
CA GLY A 156 13.02 15.56 13.14
C GLY A 156 11.51 15.61 12.96
N SER A 157 10.74 15.32 14.01
CA SER A 157 9.31 15.01 14.01
C SER A 157 8.47 15.81 12.99
N THR A 158 7.45 15.18 12.40
CA THR A 158 6.55 15.80 11.42
C THR A 158 5.98 17.11 11.99
N GLN A 159 6.08 18.20 11.23
CA GLN A 159 5.50 19.49 11.61
C GLN A 159 3.98 19.37 11.75
N HIS A 160 3.38 20.14 12.68
CA HIS A 160 1.94 20.07 12.98
C HIS A 160 1.45 18.68 13.39
N LEU A 161 2.29 17.94 14.14
CA LEU A 161 2.01 16.56 14.55
C LEU A 161 0.67 16.43 15.29
N LYS A 162 0.37 17.36 16.20
CA LYS A 162 -0.87 17.35 16.98
C LYS A 162 -2.07 17.52 16.06
N GLU A 163 -2.03 18.52 15.18
CA GLU A 163 -3.12 18.89 14.30
C GLU A 163 -3.42 17.77 13.29
N ILE A 164 -2.37 17.16 12.72
CA ILE A 164 -2.50 15.99 11.84
C ILE A 164 -3.14 14.82 12.59
N PHE A 165 -2.67 14.52 13.80
CA PHE A 165 -3.20 13.43 14.61
C PHE A 165 -4.68 13.64 14.94
N VAL A 166 -5.03 14.80 15.50
CA VAL A 166 -6.39 15.10 15.94
C VAL A 166 -7.34 15.16 14.74
N GLY A 167 -6.93 15.77 13.62
CA GLY A 167 -7.71 15.79 12.39
C GLY A 167 -8.01 14.39 11.86
N ARG A 168 -6.99 13.53 11.77
CA ARG A 168 -7.16 12.12 11.36
C ARG A 168 -8.02 11.33 12.34
N CYS A 169 -7.95 11.62 13.63
CA CYS A 169 -8.78 10.96 14.64
C CYS A 169 -10.26 11.27 14.42
N TRP A 170 -10.61 12.54 14.25
CA TRP A 170 -12.00 12.92 13.98
C TRP A 170 -12.51 12.35 12.66
N ASP A 171 -11.67 12.33 11.62
CA ASP A 171 -12.00 11.68 10.35
C ASP A 171 -12.27 10.18 10.53
N PHE A 172 -11.41 9.48 11.26
CA PHE A 172 -11.59 8.05 11.52
C PHE A 172 -12.86 7.77 12.33
N VAL A 173 -13.07 8.48 13.45
CA VAL A 173 -14.23 8.27 14.32
C VAL A 173 -15.53 8.53 13.54
N THR A 174 -15.56 9.58 12.73
CA THR A 174 -16.75 9.98 11.95
C THR A 174 -17.01 9.02 10.79
N ASN A 175 -16.01 8.73 9.97
CA ASN A 175 -16.19 8.03 8.69
C ASN A 175 -15.89 6.53 8.75
N ARG A 176 -15.13 6.08 9.77
CA ARG A 176 -14.67 4.69 9.95
C ARG A 176 -15.04 4.13 11.33
N GLY A 177 -15.79 4.87 12.15
CA GLY A 177 -16.19 4.47 13.51
C GLY A 177 -16.93 3.14 13.60
N LYS A 178 -17.51 2.63 12.50
CA LYS A 178 -18.13 1.29 12.41
C LYS A 178 -17.17 0.17 12.83
N TYR A 179 -15.87 0.36 12.67
CA TYR A 179 -14.82 -0.61 13.05
C TYR A 179 -14.42 -0.53 14.53
N LEU A 180 -14.84 0.49 15.26
CA LEU A 180 -14.66 0.62 16.71
C LEU A 180 -15.79 -0.09 17.45
N VAL A 181 -15.49 -0.61 18.64
CA VAL A 181 -16.52 -1.17 19.52
C VAL A 181 -17.42 -0.05 20.05
N ASN A 182 -16.83 1.03 20.55
CA ASN A 182 -17.53 2.19 21.12
C ASN A 182 -17.01 3.51 20.52
N PRO A 183 -17.38 3.87 19.28
CA PRO A 183 -16.84 5.06 18.60
C PRO A 183 -17.13 6.36 19.37
N THR A 184 -18.28 6.48 20.02
CA THR A 184 -18.68 7.68 20.78
C THR A 184 -17.84 7.93 22.04
N LYS A 185 -17.09 6.91 22.51
CA LYS A 185 -16.21 7.04 23.68
C LYS A 185 -14.79 7.46 23.32
N VAL A 186 -14.44 7.51 22.03
CA VAL A 186 -13.10 7.94 21.59
C VAL A 186 -13.02 9.45 21.63
N ASP A 187 -12.29 9.96 22.61
CA ASP A 187 -11.95 11.39 22.75
C ASP A 187 -10.58 11.64 22.10
N CYS A 188 -10.57 12.32 20.96
CA CYS A 188 -9.37 12.55 20.17
C CYS A 188 -8.30 13.41 20.87
N GLU A 189 -8.69 14.33 21.75
CA GLU A 189 -7.74 15.15 22.52
C GLU A 189 -7.11 14.33 23.65
N LYS A 190 -7.89 13.49 24.34
CA LYS A 190 -7.34 12.56 25.33
C LYS A 190 -6.45 11.51 24.68
N LEU A 191 -6.85 11.00 23.51
CA LEU A 191 -6.08 10.03 22.73
C LEU A 191 -4.74 10.63 22.29
N TRP A 192 -4.74 11.89 21.83
CA TRP A 192 -3.50 12.63 21.55
C TRP A 192 -2.62 12.77 22.79
N LYS A 193 -3.18 13.15 23.95
CA LYS A 193 -2.40 13.27 25.19
C LYS A 193 -1.74 11.94 25.59
N ALA A 194 -2.48 10.83 25.50
CA ALA A 194 -1.91 9.51 25.78
C ALA A 194 -0.81 9.13 24.79
N PHE A 195 -0.99 9.43 23.50
CA PHE A 195 0.04 9.23 22.49
C PHE A 195 1.27 10.12 22.72
N LEU A 196 1.09 11.40 23.03
CA LEU A 196 2.18 12.32 23.30
C LEU A 196 3.01 11.88 24.51
N ASN A 197 2.34 11.48 25.59
CA ASN A 197 2.98 11.06 26.83
C ASN A 197 3.87 9.82 26.68
N SER A 198 3.67 8.99 25.65
CA SER A 198 4.50 7.79 25.46
C SER A 198 5.94 8.11 25.06
N PHE A 199 6.18 9.24 24.41
CA PHE A 199 7.52 9.60 23.91
C PHE A 199 7.99 10.99 24.32
N SER A 200 7.08 11.91 24.70
CA SER A 200 7.48 13.26 25.11
C SER A 200 8.37 13.24 26.33
N PHE A 201 9.33 14.16 26.41
CA PHE A 201 10.29 14.27 27.53
C PHE A 201 11.22 13.06 27.72
N LYS A 202 11.24 12.13 26.76
CA LYS A 202 12.18 11.00 26.72
C LYS A 202 13.26 11.23 25.67
N GLY A 203 14.40 10.56 25.82
CA GLY A 203 15.35 10.48 24.71
C GLY A 203 14.70 9.80 23.51
N PRO A 204 15.10 10.13 22.28
CA PRO A 204 14.43 9.65 21.08
C PRO A 204 14.39 8.13 20.95
N CYS A 205 15.28 7.43 21.65
CA CYS A 205 15.46 5.98 21.63
C CYS A 205 15.11 5.32 22.97
N ASP A 206 14.68 6.10 23.97
CA ASP A 206 14.42 5.65 25.34
C ASP A 206 12.96 5.15 25.51
N VAL A 207 12.20 5.07 24.40
CA VAL A 207 10.79 4.66 24.39
C VAL A 207 10.70 3.13 24.36
N THR A 208 9.76 2.55 25.11
CA THR A 208 9.53 1.10 25.17
C THR A 208 8.14 0.69 24.71
N PHE A 209 7.80 -0.59 24.83
CA PHE A 209 6.46 -1.11 24.56
C PHE A 209 5.44 -0.63 25.62
N GLU A 210 5.82 -0.64 26.88
CA GLU A 210 4.96 -0.24 28.00
C GLU A 210 4.47 1.21 27.85
N ASP A 211 5.31 2.08 27.28
CA ASP A 211 5.00 3.49 27.09
C ASP A 211 3.79 3.76 26.19
N TYR A 212 3.58 2.94 25.15
CA TYR A 212 2.42 3.10 24.25
C TYR A 212 1.17 2.35 24.73
N THR A 213 1.30 1.50 25.75
CA THR A 213 0.18 0.68 26.26
C THR A 213 -1.02 1.54 26.69
N PRO A 214 -0.86 2.68 27.40
CA PRO A 214 -1.98 3.56 27.73
C PRO A 214 -2.74 4.04 26.49
N PHE A 215 -2.06 4.43 25.42
CA PHE A 215 -2.70 4.85 24.17
C PHE A 215 -3.51 3.72 23.52
N PHE A 216 -2.95 2.51 23.43
CA PHE A 216 -3.65 1.37 22.82
C PHE A 216 -4.81 0.82 23.64
N ASN A 217 -4.87 1.12 24.95
CA ASN A 217 -5.96 0.73 25.85
C ASN A 217 -7.15 1.71 25.83
N MET A 218 -7.02 2.88 25.19
CA MET A 218 -8.10 3.87 25.14
C MET A 218 -9.23 3.52 24.17
N TYR A 219 -9.02 2.53 23.30
CA TYR A 219 -10.00 2.13 22.30
C TYR A 219 -9.91 0.64 22.00
N ASP A 220 -11.06 0.08 21.64
CA ASP A 220 -11.19 -1.27 21.15
C ASP A 220 -11.78 -1.27 19.75
N GLU A 221 -11.25 -2.16 18.92
CA GLU A 221 -11.69 -2.34 17.56
C GLU A 221 -12.33 -3.73 17.40
N LYS A 222 -13.35 -3.83 16.56
CA LYS A 222 -14.12 -5.07 16.36
C LYS A 222 -13.27 -6.16 15.68
N PRO A 223 -13.59 -7.44 15.91
CA PRO A 223 -13.01 -8.55 15.14
C PRO A 223 -13.22 -8.40 13.62
N LEU A 224 -12.33 -9.01 12.85
CA LEU A 224 -12.27 -8.95 11.38
C LEU A 224 -12.33 -10.38 10.82
N ASN A 225 -13.52 -10.78 10.32
CA ASN A 225 -13.72 -12.07 9.67
C ASN A 225 -13.24 -12.04 8.23
N ASP A 226 -12.27 -12.88 7.87
CA ASP A 226 -11.77 -13.10 6.50
C ASP A 226 -11.17 -11.86 5.80
N ARG A 227 -10.85 -10.81 6.57
CA ARG A 227 -10.46 -9.49 6.04
C ARG A 227 -9.04 -9.07 6.37
N VAL A 228 -8.36 -9.72 7.31
CA VAL A 228 -7.01 -9.31 7.70
C VAL A 228 -6.03 -9.62 6.57
N LEU A 229 -5.26 -8.60 6.17
CA LEU A 229 -4.21 -8.70 5.16
C LEU A 229 -2.90 -8.12 5.71
N PHE A 230 -1.95 -8.99 6.02
CA PHE A 230 -0.58 -8.62 6.34
C PHE A 230 0.27 -8.52 5.07
N TRP A 231 1.42 -7.87 5.18
CA TRP A 231 2.31 -7.70 4.05
C TRP A 231 3.78 -7.53 4.48
N SER A 232 4.70 -7.98 3.63
CA SER A 232 6.15 -7.80 3.80
C SER A 232 6.76 -7.50 2.43
N GLY A 233 7.37 -6.32 2.28
CA GLY A 233 8.00 -5.89 1.03
C GLY A 233 7.04 -5.65 -0.15
N THR A 234 5.73 -5.53 0.12
CA THR A 234 4.65 -5.43 -0.89
C THR A 234 3.65 -4.31 -0.60
N ARG A 235 4.07 -3.22 0.06
CA ARG A 235 3.18 -2.13 0.53
C ARG A 235 2.23 -1.64 -0.56
N GLU A 236 2.77 -1.26 -1.71
CA GLU A 236 2.03 -0.67 -2.82
C GLU A 236 1.01 -1.65 -3.40
N LEU A 237 1.44 -2.88 -3.71
CA LEU A 237 0.58 -3.93 -4.24
C LEU A 237 -0.53 -4.31 -3.25
N THR A 238 -0.19 -4.43 -1.97
CA THR A 238 -1.13 -4.79 -0.91
C THR A 238 -2.19 -3.71 -0.75
N HIS A 239 -1.82 -2.43 -0.73
CA HIS A 239 -2.78 -1.34 -0.62
C HIS A 239 -3.61 -1.15 -1.90
N ALA A 240 -3.05 -1.43 -3.08
CA ALA A 240 -3.85 -1.49 -4.30
C ALA A 240 -4.93 -2.57 -4.17
N TYR A 241 -4.59 -3.74 -3.65
CA TYR A 241 -5.52 -4.84 -3.45
C TYR A 241 -6.55 -4.59 -2.34
N SER A 242 -6.13 -4.07 -1.19
CA SER A 242 -7.03 -3.86 -0.04
C SER A 242 -8.07 -2.78 -0.31
N ASN A 243 -7.72 -1.76 -1.09
CA ASN A 243 -8.61 -0.67 -1.46
C ASN A 243 -9.70 -1.09 -2.46
N LEU A 244 -9.52 -2.20 -3.19
CA LEU A 244 -10.57 -2.73 -4.05
C LEU A 244 -11.75 -3.20 -3.21
N TYR A 245 -12.86 -2.45 -3.31
CA TYR A 245 -14.12 -2.71 -2.61
C TYR A 245 -14.01 -2.75 -1.07
N GLU A 246 -13.00 -2.09 -0.49
CA GLU A 246 -12.67 -2.16 0.94
C GLU A 246 -12.55 -3.61 1.43
N ARG A 247 -12.16 -4.57 0.59
CA ARG A 247 -12.30 -6.00 0.91
C ARG A 247 -11.45 -6.41 2.11
N PHE A 248 -10.24 -5.88 2.21
CA PHE A 248 -9.29 -6.24 3.25
C PHE A 248 -8.99 -5.05 4.17
N THR A 249 -8.46 -5.36 5.34
CA THR A 249 -7.98 -4.40 6.33
C THR A 249 -6.51 -4.68 6.58
N THR A 250 -5.66 -3.70 6.26
CA THR A 250 -4.24 -3.73 6.64
C THR A 250 -4.02 -2.95 7.94
N LEU A 251 -2.78 -2.89 8.41
CA LEU A 251 -2.41 -2.12 9.61
C LEU A 251 -2.84 -0.65 9.50
N GLU A 252 -2.60 -0.05 8.34
CA GLU A 252 -2.87 1.35 8.02
C GLU A 252 -4.36 1.70 8.01
N ASP A 253 -5.25 0.70 7.94
CA ASP A 253 -6.70 0.88 8.00
C ASP A 253 -7.27 0.82 9.43
N THR A 254 -6.46 0.42 10.43
CA THR A 254 -6.82 0.47 11.86
C THR A 254 -6.73 1.89 12.41
N LEU A 255 -7.32 2.16 13.58
CA LEU A 255 -7.24 3.51 14.17
C LEU A 255 -5.78 3.99 14.33
N ALA A 256 -4.93 3.25 15.05
CA ALA A 256 -3.52 3.63 15.22
C ALA A 256 -2.77 3.77 13.89
N GLY A 257 -2.99 2.84 12.97
CA GLY A 257 -2.37 2.89 11.66
C GLY A 257 -2.79 4.14 10.88
N PHE A 258 -4.10 4.42 10.83
CA PHE A 258 -4.64 5.56 10.13
C PHE A 258 -4.11 6.89 10.67
N LEU A 259 -4.06 7.02 12.01
CA LEU A 259 -3.54 8.21 12.67
C LEU A 259 -2.07 8.47 12.30
N MET A 260 -1.24 7.43 12.33
CA MET A 260 0.22 7.57 12.27
C MET A 260 0.84 7.20 10.93
N ASN A 261 0.06 6.77 9.93
CA ASN A 261 0.58 6.39 8.63
C ASN A 261 1.29 7.57 7.95
N GLY A 262 2.56 7.37 7.58
CA GLY A 262 3.40 8.39 6.95
C GLY A 262 3.87 9.53 7.88
N VAL A 263 3.63 9.41 9.19
CA VAL A 263 4.05 10.38 10.20
C VAL A 263 5.31 9.88 10.89
N ARG A 264 6.22 10.78 11.25
CA ARG A 264 7.45 10.47 12.00
C ARG A 264 7.51 11.30 13.26
N TRP A 265 7.89 10.69 14.37
CA TRP A 265 7.99 11.36 15.66
C TRP A 265 9.11 10.78 16.51
N CYS A 266 9.63 11.59 17.42
CA CYS A 266 10.55 11.19 18.49
C CYS A 266 10.55 12.23 19.62
N GLY A 267 10.91 11.77 20.82
CA GLY A 267 10.99 12.60 22.02
C GLY A 267 12.26 13.44 22.10
N SER A 268 12.22 14.44 22.97
CA SER A 268 13.39 15.15 23.48
C SER A 268 13.30 15.31 24.97
N LYS A 269 14.43 15.19 25.68
CA LYS A 269 14.52 15.51 27.13
C LYS A 269 14.30 17.00 27.42
N LYS A 270 14.46 17.87 26.41
CA LYS A 270 14.28 19.32 26.53
C LYS A 270 12.87 19.73 26.15
N GLN A 271 12.40 20.88 26.66
CA GLN A 271 11.16 21.49 26.18
C GLN A 271 11.22 21.73 24.65
N PRO A 272 10.13 21.50 23.89
CA PRO A 272 8.77 21.18 24.35
C PRO A 272 8.50 19.67 24.57
N GLY A 273 9.53 18.83 24.67
CA GLY A 273 9.41 17.38 24.86
C GLY A 273 9.42 16.58 23.55
N ILE A 274 9.41 17.25 22.39
CA ILE A 274 9.41 16.66 21.05
C ILE A 274 10.61 17.21 20.28
N ASP A 275 11.34 16.35 19.56
CA ASP A 275 12.41 16.80 18.65
C ASP A 275 11.88 16.95 17.22
N PHE A 276 11.71 18.20 16.77
CA PHE A 276 11.33 18.54 15.39
C PHE A 276 12.53 18.73 14.46
N LYS A 277 13.76 18.71 14.97
CA LYS A 277 14.99 18.92 14.20
C LYS A 277 15.60 17.61 13.73
N ALA A 278 15.75 16.63 14.61
CA ALA A 278 16.42 15.37 14.30
C ALA A 278 15.86 14.17 15.08
N CYS A 279 15.41 13.13 14.37
CA CYS A 279 15.16 11.81 14.94
C CYS A 279 16.25 10.82 14.46
N PRO A 280 17.00 10.17 15.36
CA PRO A 280 17.94 9.11 14.99
C PRO A 280 17.25 7.98 14.20
N TYR A 281 17.93 7.43 13.19
CA TYR A 281 17.34 6.45 12.28
C TYR A 281 16.78 5.19 12.96
N GLU A 282 17.52 4.63 13.93
CA GLU A 282 17.05 3.43 14.64
C GLU A 282 15.74 3.67 15.40
N CYS A 283 15.51 4.92 15.79
CA CYS A 283 14.43 5.33 16.66
C CYS A 283 13.26 5.93 15.85
N SER A 284 13.56 6.47 14.66
CA SER A 284 12.58 6.90 13.67
C SER A 284 11.85 5.75 12.97
N LYS A 285 12.20 4.49 13.29
CA LYS A 285 11.42 3.30 12.93
C LYS A 285 10.16 3.13 13.78
N GLN A 286 10.08 3.81 14.94
CA GLN A 286 9.01 3.68 15.94
C GLN A 286 8.62 2.21 16.21
N LYS A 287 9.63 1.35 16.40
CA LYS A 287 9.49 -0.12 16.51
C LYS A 287 8.37 -0.51 17.47
N TYR A 288 8.36 0.08 18.67
CA TYR A 288 7.42 -0.30 19.71
C TYR A 288 5.97 0.10 19.42
N PHE A 289 5.74 1.26 18.80
CA PHE A 289 4.40 1.67 18.38
C PHE A 289 3.85 0.76 17.30
N TRP A 290 4.62 0.53 16.24
CA TRP A 290 4.20 -0.30 15.11
C TRP A 290 4.08 -1.77 15.51
N GLY A 291 4.94 -2.27 16.40
CA GLY A 291 4.82 -3.61 16.96
C GLY A 291 3.52 -3.81 17.75
N GLN A 292 3.10 -2.82 18.55
CA GLN A 292 1.80 -2.87 19.23
C GLN A 292 0.62 -2.79 18.27
N ALA A 293 0.66 -1.88 17.30
CA ALA A 293 -0.38 -1.78 16.29
C ALA A 293 -0.51 -3.12 15.53
N ALA A 294 0.63 -3.74 15.18
CA ALA A 294 0.69 -5.01 14.47
C ALA A 294 0.10 -6.15 15.29
N ALA A 295 0.46 -6.26 16.57
CA ALA A 295 -0.11 -7.22 17.49
C ALA A 295 -1.63 -7.00 17.69
N LYS A 296 -2.08 -5.75 17.85
CA LYS A 296 -3.50 -5.41 18.03
C LYS A 296 -4.32 -5.77 16.78
N LEU A 297 -3.82 -5.51 15.57
CA LEU A 297 -4.46 -5.98 14.33
C LEU A 297 -4.58 -7.51 14.31
N ALA A 298 -3.49 -8.22 14.61
CA ALA A 298 -3.49 -9.68 14.55
C ALA A 298 -4.48 -10.31 15.53
N LYS A 299 -4.63 -9.76 16.74
CA LYS A 299 -5.63 -10.22 17.73
C LYS A 299 -7.07 -10.10 17.24
N ARG A 300 -7.35 -9.21 16.28
CA ARG A 300 -8.68 -9.03 15.68
C ARG A 300 -9.01 -10.06 14.60
N ALA A 301 -8.03 -10.83 14.12
CA ALA A 301 -8.20 -11.74 13.00
C ALA A 301 -9.15 -12.91 13.33
N ARG A 302 -10.05 -13.23 12.40
CA ARG A 302 -10.96 -14.37 12.44
C ARG A 302 -11.07 -14.98 11.04
N GLY A 303 -11.24 -16.29 10.93
CA GLY A 303 -11.40 -16.94 9.64
C GLY A 303 -10.09 -16.99 8.85
N VAL A 304 -10.10 -16.54 7.59
CA VAL A 304 -8.95 -16.53 6.69
C VAL A 304 -8.12 -15.26 6.87
N VAL A 305 -6.86 -15.46 7.24
CA VAL A 305 -5.85 -14.39 7.32
C VAL A 305 -4.97 -14.46 6.08
N HIS A 306 -4.79 -13.33 5.41
CA HIS A 306 -3.99 -13.24 4.20
C HIS A 306 -2.64 -12.59 4.49
N VAL A 307 -1.58 -13.04 3.83
CA VAL A 307 -0.25 -12.43 3.87
C VAL A 307 0.28 -12.27 2.46
N MET A 308 0.66 -11.05 2.09
CA MET A 308 1.26 -10.77 0.78
C MET A 308 2.78 -10.59 0.89
N LEU A 309 3.55 -11.47 0.26
CA LEU A 309 5.02 -11.46 0.26
C LEU A 309 5.58 -11.08 -1.11
N ASN A 310 6.82 -10.58 -1.14
CA ASN A 310 7.53 -10.22 -2.37
C ASN A 310 8.61 -11.25 -2.71
N GLY A 311 8.29 -12.21 -3.59
CA GLY A 311 9.23 -13.23 -4.08
C GLY A 311 10.25 -12.71 -5.11
N THR A 312 10.29 -11.40 -5.38
CA THR A 312 11.23 -10.73 -6.30
C THR A 312 12.01 -9.61 -5.61
N ARG A 313 12.10 -9.65 -4.28
CA ARG A 313 12.59 -8.53 -3.47
C ARG A 313 14.10 -8.34 -3.63
N GLN A 314 14.47 -7.44 -4.52
CA GLN A 314 15.85 -7.08 -4.81
C GLN A 314 16.01 -5.57 -4.93
N HIS A 315 17.10 -5.02 -4.39
CA HIS A 315 17.46 -3.64 -4.64
C HIS A 315 17.87 -3.44 -6.11
N PHE A 316 17.39 -2.37 -6.74
CA PHE A 316 17.58 -2.16 -8.18
C PHE A 316 19.03 -1.84 -8.57
N VAL A 317 19.79 -1.19 -7.69
CA VAL A 317 21.12 -0.64 -8.01
C VAL A 317 22.22 -1.66 -7.75
N ASP A 318 22.34 -2.11 -6.50
CA ASP A 318 23.40 -3.04 -6.07
C ASP A 318 23.00 -4.52 -6.17
N ARG A 319 21.77 -4.81 -6.59
CA ARG A 319 21.23 -6.18 -6.71
C ARG A 319 21.17 -6.95 -5.40
N GLN A 320 21.27 -6.27 -4.24
CA GLN A 320 21.09 -6.90 -2.94
C GLN A 320 19.72 -7.59 -2.87
N ILE A 321 19.74 -8.88 -2.54
CA ILE A 321 18.53 -9.66 -2.32
C ILE A 321 18.09 -9.47 -0.88
N PHE A 322 16.80 -9.26 -0.67
CA PHE A 322 16.21 -9.25 0.66
C PHE A 322 15.24 -10.41 0.77
N PRO A 323 15.17 -11.06 1.94
CA PRO A 323 14.22 -12.15 2.13
C PRO A 323 12.78 -11.63 2.07
N SER A 324 11.90 -12.49 1.58
CA SER A 324 10.45 -12.30 1.51
C SER A 324 9.86 -12.22 2.91
N PHE A 325 10.35 -13.08 3.80
CA PHE A 325 10.02 -13.12 5.22
C PHE A 325 11.28 -12.85 6.06
N MET A 326 11.22 -11.86 6.95
CA MET A 326 12.30 -11.55 7.89
C MET A 326 11.89 -11.99 9.30
N ASP A 327 12.78 -12.71 9.97
CA ASP A 327 12.58 -13.22 11.33
C ASP A 327 12.36 -12.13 12.39
N ASP A 328 12.87 -10.93 12.14
CA ASP A 328 12.73 -9.75 12.99
C ASP A 328 11.77 -8.68 12.43
N SER A 329 10.91 -9.07 11.48
CA SER A 329 9.83 -8.22 11.00
C SER A 329 8.66 -8.16 12.00
N TYR A 330 7.81 -7.12 11.88
CA TYR A 330 6.55 -7.07 12.60
C TYR A 330 5.64 -8.28 12.30
N LEU A 331 5.75 -8.84 11.08
CA LEU A 331 5.03 -10.06 10.71
C LEU A 331 5.44 -11.25 11.58
N ALA A 332 6.74 -11.42 11.79
CA ALA A 332 7.29 -12.47 12.64
C ALA A 332 7.07 -12.19 14.15
N GLU A 333 7.55 -11.04 14.63
CA GLU A 333 7.63 -10.73 16.06
C GLU A 333 6.25 -10.44 16.68
N ASN A 334 5.35 -9.78 15.94
CA ASN A 334 4.13 -9.22 16.53
C ASN A 334 2.84 -9.77 15.93
N GLN A 335 2.77 -10.02 14.63
CA GLN A 335 1.53 -10.45 13.97
C GLN A 335 1.32 -11.95 14.12
N LEU A 336 2.26 -12.77 13.63
CA LEU A 336 2.15 -14.22 13.70
C LEU A 336 2.01 -14.70 15.15
N SER A 337 2.77 -14.11 16.06
CA SER A 337 2.76 -14.41 17.50
C SER A 337 1.45 -14.03 18.20
N SER A 338 0.69 -13.07 17.67
CA SER A 338 -0.54 -12.54 18.29
C SER A 338 -1.83 -13.07 17.65
N LEU A 339 -1.75 -13.91 16.61
CA LEU A 339 -2.92 -14.50 15.98
C LEU A 339 -3.68 -15.43 16.93
N PRO A 340 -5.02 -15.30 17.07
CA PRO A 340 -5.84 -16.20 17.86
C PRO A 340 -6.01 -17.53 17.12
N VAL A 341 -5.17 -18.52 17.43
CA VAL A 341 -5.04 -19.78 16.68
C VAL A 341 -6.39 -20.51 16.53
N HIS A 342 -7.22 -20.55 17.57
CA HIS A 342 -8.52 -21.24 17.53
C HIS A 342 -9.58 -20.55 16.66
N GLU A 343 -9.42 -19.25 16.40
CA GLU A 343 -10.32 -18.47 15.54
C GLU A 343 -9.76 -18.33 14.11
N VAL A 344 -8.50 -18.76 13.96
CA VAL A 344 -7.64 -19.05 12.82
C VAL A 344 -8.07 -20.12 11.82
N LYS A 345 -8.97 -19.91 10.84
CA LYS A 345 -9.34 -21.03 9.92
C LYS A 345 -8.26 -21.36 8.89
N GLU A 346 -7.58 -20.34 8.36
CA GLU A 346 -6.54 -20.49 7.35
C GLU A 346 -5.57 -19.31 7.43
N PHE A 347 -4.28 -19.59 7.40
CA PHE A 347 -3.22 -18.62 7.22
C PHE A 347 -2.70 -18.70 5.79
N ARG A 348 -3.23 -17.85 4.92
CA ARG A 348 -3.04 -17.88 3.47
C ARG A 348 -1.91 -16.96 3.03
N ILE A 349 -0.84 -17.54 2.52
CA ILE A 349 0.35 -16.84 2.04
C ILE A 349 0.24 -16.67 0.51
N LEU A 350 0.46 -15.45 0.04
CA LEU A 350 0.38 -15.06 -1.36
C LEU A 350 1.74 -14.48 -1.75
N VAL A 351 2.51 -15.20 -2.57
CA VAL A 351 3.84 -14.78 -3.00
C VAL A 351 3.73 -14.08 -4.35
N SER A 352 3.98 -12.78 -4.36
CA SER A 352 3.96 -11.95 -5.56
C SER A 352 5.32 -11.88 -6.21
N HIS A 353 5.35 -11.97 -7.53
CA HIS A 353 6.53 -11.76 -8.35
C HIS A 353 6.30 -10.63 -9.35
N SER A 354 7.23 -9.66 -9.37
CA SER A 354 7.19 -8.55 -10.32
C SER A 354 7.30 -9.06 -11.77
N LEU A 355 6.58 -8.42 -12.69
CA LEU A 355 6.64 -8.75 -14.12
C LEU A 355 8.07 -8.59 -14.64
N HIS A 356 8.51 -9.50 -15.51
CA HIS A 356 9.87 -9.56 -16.11
C HIS A 356 11.02 -9.74 -15.12
N HIS A 357 10.75 -9.98 -13.84
CA HIS A 357 11.79 -10.24 -12.85
C HIS A 357 11.92 -11.75 -12.61
N LYS A 358 13.15 -12.20 -12.38
CA LYS A 358 13.42 -13.58 -11.96
C LYS A 358 12.82 -13.81 -10.57
N SER A 359 12.09 -14.91 -10.39
CA SER A 359 11.65 -15.35 -9.07
C SER A 359 12.86 -15.67 -8.21
N LEU A 360 12.93 -15.07 -7.02
CA LEU A 360 13.97 -15.30 -6.03
C LEU A 360 13.50 -16.26 -4.95
N GLU A 361 12.25 -16.10 -4.50
CA GLU A 361 11.64 -16.99 -3.50
C GLU A 361 10.20 -17.31 -3.90
N ARG A 362 9.80 -18.55 -3.62
CA ARG A 362 8.48 -19.13 -3.92
C ARG A 362 7.91 -19.83 -2.70
N CYS A 363 6.66 -20.27 -2.81
CA CYS A 363 6.12 -21.23 -1.85
C CYS A 363 7.05 -22.43 -1.66
N ASP A 364 7.12 -22.92 -0.42
CA ASP A 364 7.93 -24.08 -0.02
C ASP A 364 9.44 -23.92 -0.24
N SER A 365 9.94 -22.68 -0.37
CA SER A 365 11.37 -22.38 -0.46
C SER A 365 11.82 -21.34 0.58
N LEU A 366 13.07 -21.47 1.03
CA LEU A 366 13.81 -20.46 1.80
C LEU A 366 12.98 -19.83 2.94
N THR A 367 12.86 -18.50 2.98
CA THR A 367 12.19 -17.79 4.09
C THR A 367 10.67 -17.88 4.00
N VAL A 368 10.11 -18.17 2.83
CA VAL A 368 8.67 -18.44 2.67
C VAL A 368 8.32 -19.78 3.34
N LEU A 369 9.14 -20.81 3.13
CA LEU A 369 9.01 -22.10 3.82
C LEU A 369 9.17 -21.92 5.33
N GLU A 370 10.10 -21.07 5.76
CA GLU A 370 10.26 -20.74 7.17
C GLU A 370 8.98 -20.15 7.78
N LEU A 371 8.34 -19.18 7.12
CA LEU A 371 7.06 -18.63 7.55
C LEU A 371 5.97 -19.72 7.62
N GLN A 372 5.88 -20.59 6.60
CA GLN A 372 4.94 -21.71 6.59
C GLN A 372 5.16 -22.62 7.79
N ASN A 373 6.41 -22.96 8.09
CA ASN A 373 6.78 -23.82 9.21
C ASN A 373 6.49 -23.15 10.56
N ARG A 374 6.81 -21.87 10.74
CA ARG A 374 6.49 -21.12 11.96
C ARG A 374 4.98 -21.01 12.18
N ALA A 375 4.19 -20.83 11.13
CA ALA A 375 2.73 -20.83 11.21
C ALA A 375 2.19 -22.22 11.61
N LYS A 376 2.67 -23.30 10.97
CA LYS A 376 2.30 -24.68 11.31
C LYS A 376 2.68 -25.04 12.75
N ALA A 377 3.86 -24.63 13.20
CA ALA A 377 4.34 -24.86 14.58
C ALA A 377 3.46 -24.17 15.63
N ARG A 378 2.81 -23.05 15.27
CA ARG A 378 1.78 -22.41 16.11
C ARG A 378 0.41 -23.09 16.08
N GLY A 379 0.23 -24.14 15.29
CA GLY A 379 -1.05 -24.81 15.09
C GLY A 379 -1.96 -24.15 14.05
N LEU A 380 -1.44 -23.25 13.21
CA LEU A 380 -2.22 -22.64 12.12
C LEU A 380 -2.22 -23.53 10.88
N LYS A 381 -3.36 -23.62 10.20
CA LYS A 381 -3.44 -24.22 8.85
C LYS A 381 -2.87 -23.24 7.82
N ALA A 382 -1.60 -23.42 7.45
CA ALA A 382 -0.92 -22.58 6.47
C ALA A 382 -1.11 -23.09 5.03
N THR A 383 -1.49 -22.20 4.11
CA THR A 383 -1.54 -22.44 2.66
C THR A 383 -0.67 -21.42 1.94
N CYS A 384 -0.12 -21.76 0.78
CA CYS A 384 0.74 -20.86 0.02
C CYS A 384 0.41 -20.91 -1.47
N PHE A 385 0.39 -19.74 -2.12
CA PHE A 385 0.12 -19.60 -3.54
C PHE A 385 1.11 -18.63 -4.19
N ASP A 386 1.84 -19.10 -5.20
CA ASP A 386 2.64 -18.26 -6.07
C ASP A 386 1.78 -17.61 -7.16
N ASN A 387 1.89 -16.28 -7.29
CA ASN A 387 1.26 -15.48 -8.35
C ASN A 387 -0.20 -15.83 -8.68
N PRO A 388 -1.13 -15.85 -7.70
CA PRO A 388 -2.55 -15.99 -8.00
C PRO A 388 -2.98 -14.92 -9.02
N TYR A 389 -3.90 -15.28 -9.93
CA TYR A 389 -4.21 -14.47 -11.11
C TYR A 389 -4.48 -13.00 -10.81
N PHE A 390 -5.18 -12.67 -9.72
CA PHE A 390 -5.49 -11.29 -9.37
C PHE A 390 -4.23 -10.42 -9.14
N ILE A 391 -3.12 -11.00 -8.66
CA ILE A 391 -1.84 -10.28 -8.50
C ILE A 391 -1.32 -9.84 -9.85
N ARG A 392 -1.33 -10.74 -10.85
CA ARG A 392 -0.93 -10.40 -12.22
C ARG A 392 -1.79 -9.27 -12.77
N HIS A 393 -3.11 -9.31 -12.58
CA HIS A 393 -4.00 -8.23 -13.01
C HIS A 393 -3.65 -6.89 -12.35
N LEU A 394 -3.34 -6.89 -11.05
CA LEU A 394 -2.92 -5.68 -10.34
C LEU A 394 -1.59 -5.12 -10.86
N LEU A 395 -0.61 -5.98 -11.10
CA LEU A 395 0.69 -5.56 -11.66
C LEU A 395 0.55 -5.00 -13.08
N CYS A 396 -0.44 -5.46 -13.83
CA CYS A 396 -0.73 -5.00 -15.17
C CYS A 396 -1.42 -3.63 -15.25
N LEU A 397 -1.91 -3.09 -14.13
CA LEU A 397 -2.57 -1.77 -14.12
C LEU A 397 -1.63 -0.64 -14.55
N ASP A 398 -0.33 -0.76 -14.25
CA ASP A 398 0.68 0.25 -14.60
C ASP A 398 1.09 0.18 -16.07
N ASN A 399 1.04 -1.01 -16.68
CA ASN A 399 1.43 -1.23 -18.07
C ASN A 399 0.52 -2.29 -18.74
N PRO A 400 -0.72 -1.94 -19.10
CA PRO A 400 -1.67 -2.92 -19.65
C PRO A 400 -1.25 -3.47 -21.03
N GLY A 401 -0.41 -2.73 -21.78
CA GLY A 401 0.13 -3.16 -23.07
C GLY A 401 1.34 -4.09 -22.99
N ASP A 402 1.79 -4.45 -21.79
CA ASP A 402 2.86 -5.42 -21.59
C ASP A 402 2.47 -6.80 -22.16
N SER A 403 3.42 -7.55 -22.75
CA SER A 403 3.13 -8.89 -23.27
C SER A 403 2.69 -9.86 -22.18
N LEU A 404 3.16 -9.67 -20.94
CA LEU A 404 2.69 -10.41 -19.77
C LEU A 404 1.32 -9.94 -19.27
N CYS A 405 0.71 -8.92 -19.87
CA CYS A 405 -0.59 -8.37 -19.50
C CYS A 405 -1.67 -8.60 -20.56
N LEU A 406 -1.32 -9.26 -21.66
CA LEU A 406 -2.28 -9.70 -22.66
C LEU A 406 -3.02 -10.95 -22.16
N PHE A 407 -4.18 -10.72 -21.55
CA PHE A 407 -5.08 -11.79 -21.15
C PHE A 407 -5.84 -12.33 -22.37
N LYS A 408 -6.00 -13.65 -22.48
CA LYS A 408 -6.86 -14.23 -23.51
C LYS A 408 -8.29 -13.74 -23.26
N VAL A 409 -8.83 -12.95 -24.18
CA VAL A 409 -10.27 -12.72 -24.27
C VAL A 409 -10.82 -14.01 -24.88
N THR A 410 -11.50 -14.83 -24.09
CA THR A 410 -12.33 -15.88 -24.69
C THR A 410 -13.41 -15.18 -25.48
N ASP A 411 -13.48 -15.43 -26.78
CA ASP A 411 -14.48 -14.85 -27.68
C ASP A 411 -15.87 -15.03 -27.06
N GLN A 412 -16.56 -13.90 -26.86
CA GLN A 412 -17.94 -13.89 -26.35
C GLN A 412 -18.91 -14.59 -27.33
N ASP A 413 -18.47 -14.83 -28.57
CA ASP A 413 -19.22 -15.52 -29.61
C ASP A 413 -19.42 -17.03 -29.34
N ALA A 414 -18.74 -17.60 -28.35
CA ALA A 414 -18.95 -18.99 -27.93
C ALA A 414 -20.02 -19.15 -26.82
N LEU A 415 -20.65 -18.06 -26.38
CA LEU A 415 -21.63 -18.03 -25.29
C LEU A 415 -22.98 -17.40 -25.67
N LEU A 416 -23.23 -17.18 -26.96
CA LEU A 416 -24.53 -16.77 -27.50
C LEU A 416 -25.26 -17.91 -28.22
#